data_AF-A0A0L0DQY2-F1
#
_entry.id   AF-A0A0L0DQY2-F1
#
_cell.length_a   1.000
_cell.length_b   1.000
_cell.length_c   1.000
_cell.angle_alpha   90.00
_cell.angle_beta   90.00
_cell.angle_gamma   90.00
#
_symmetry.space_group_name_H-M   'P 1'
#
loop_
_entity.id
_entity.type
_entity.pdbx_description
1 polymer ?
#
loop_
_entity_poly.entity_id
_entity_poly.type
_entity_poly.pdbx_seq_one_letter_code
_entity_poly.pdbx_strand_id
1 'polypeptide(L)'
;MSDTAPCDGLLKPRLSPLDAAVAAHGEEAAKTKVALLLTPDNELEPYQAELAGALFVGHLATDMDSIGSAVGAAELFGGTATRASEINSETAYALETFGVALPPRFEDAVVAAGNDAKVVLVDHCQTTQMNAAVDPATVVGIIDHHALQASTLTTDLPIYIDIRPWGSACTIIAHTFVTLNRPISRPTAALLLCGILSDTLNLRSPTSTRHDAVMVALLCTVLELDDPNALAKSLFKAKSRTLSLLSAHQLVRGDQKTFDLGCADGTSLTVGFGVVETTDVEAMRARRDELLFECRALKKEESLDMAFLALVDIANLRSELLLCGPREAALAVATYGGSVEAASSTLDLGDRVSRKKNFIPPLSQTLQSGFAFPPDLASYAEPDEEFGKVVTICTPTGCMTQRRGPAFAAVASAAVAATAFAECGHAHAGPH
;
A
#
# COMPACT_ATOMS: atom_id res chain seq x y z
N MET A 1 -13.99 78.11 -59.21
CA MET A 1 -14.79 76.89 -59.01
C MET A 1 -13.91 75.93 -58.24
N SER A 2 -14.00 75.97 -56.92
CA SER A 2 -13.24 75.12 -56.00
C SER A 2 -14.12 73.93 -55.64
N ASP A 3 -13.74 72.75 -56.13
CA ASP A 3 -14.40 71.49 -55.76
C ASP A 3 -14.20 71.22 -54.27
N THR A 4 -15.31 70.96 -53.60
CA THR A 4 -15.38 70.54 -52.21
C THR A 4 -15.54 69.02 -52.20
N ALA A 5 -14.49 68.30 -51.77
CA ALA A 5 -14.61 66.89 -51.41
C ALA A 5 -14.99 66.78 -49.92
N PRO A 6 -15.94 65.92 -49.53
CA PRO A 6 -16.30 65.76 -48.12
C PRO A 6 -15.20 65.02 -47.37
N CYS A 7 -14.80 65.57 -46.22
CA CYS A 7 -14.01 64.86 -45.21
C CYS A 7 -14.87 63.74 -44.61
N ASP A 8 -14.79 62.53 -45.19
CA ASP A 8 -15.32 61.32 -44.57
C ASP A 8 -14.16 60.42 -44.13
N GLY A 9 -13.38 60.97 -43.21
CA GLY A 9 -12.30 60.29 -42.51
C GLY A 9 -12.71 59.97 -41.09
N LEU A 10 -13.82 59.23 -40.90
CA LEU A 10 -14.14 58.63 -39.61
C LEU A 10 -12.98 57.71 -39.22
N LEU A 11 -12.15 58.18 -38.28
CA LEU A 11 -11.15 57.40 -37.56
C LEU A 11 -11.86 56.15 -37.03
N LYS A 12 -11.73 55.03 -37.74
CA LYS A 12 -12.12 53.73 -37.19
C LYS A 12 -11.37 53.58 -35.87
N PRO A 13 -12.05 53.31 -34.74
CA PRO A 13 -11.37 53.15 -33.47
C PRO A 13 -10.30 52.06 -33.64
N ARG A 14 -9.05 52.38 -33.30
CA ARG A 14 -7.98 51.38 -33.26
C ARG A 14 -8.41 50.36 -32.20
N LEU A 15 -8.79 49.17 -32.68
CA LEU A 15 -9.00 48.01 -31.84
C LEU A 15 -7.79 47.86 -30.91
N SER A 16 -8.02 47.48 -29.65
CA SER A 16 -6.91 47.11 -28.78
C SER A 16 -6.16 45.92 -29.41
N PRO A 17 -4.88 45.70 -29.08
CA PRO A 17 -4.17 44.52 -29.57
C PRO A 17 -4.93 43.20 -29.30
N LEU A 18 -5.69 43.13 -28.20
CA LEU A 18 -6.57 42.01 -27.88
C LEU A 18 -7.77 41.93 -28.84
N ASP A 19 -8.47 43.04 -29.07
CA ASP A 19 -9.64 43.07 -29.96
C ASP A 19 -9.24 42.85 -31.43
N ALA A 20 -8.05 43.30 -31.83
CA ALA A 20 -7.48 43.07 -33.15
C ALA A 20 -7.09 41.60 -33.34
N ALA A 21 -6.55 40.94 -32.31
CA ALA A 21 -6.25 39.50 -32.34
C ALA A 21 -7.53 38.65 -32.39
N VAL A 22 -8.55 38.99 -31.58
CA VAL A 22 -9.84 38.30 -31.59
C VAL A 22 -10.56 38.47 -32.94
N ALA A 23 -10.46 39.64 -33.57
CA ALA A 23 -11.04 39.88 -34.90
C ALA A 23 -10.26 39.17 -36.02
N ALA A 24 -8.92 39.14 -35.95
CA ALA A 24 -8.06 38.54 -36.97
C ALA A 24 -8.07 36.99 -36.94
N HIS A 25 -8.22 36.41 -35.75
CA HIS A 25 -8.22 34.95 -35.55
C HIS A 25 -9.61 34.40 -35.20
N GLY A 26 -10.67 35.21 -35.18
CA GLY A 26 -12.01 34.79 -34.77
C GLY A 26 -12.64 33.73 -35.67
N GLU A 27 -12.45 33.82 -36.99
CA GLU A 27 -12.88 32.76 -37.92
C GLU A 27 -12.01 31.50 -37.83
N GLU A 28 -10.71 31.66 -37.52
CA GLU A 28 -9.79 30.55 -37.30
C GLU A 28 -10.10 29.84 -35.97
N ALA A 29 -10.45 30.58 -34.92
CA ALA A 29 -10.93 30.07 -33.63
C ALA A 29 -12.33 29.42 -33.75
N ALA A 30 -13.22 29.99 -34.57
CA ALA A 30 -14.51 29.37 -34.90
C ALA A 30 -14.35 28.07 -35.70
N LYS A 31 -13.30 27.98 -36.54
CA LYS A 31 -12.87 26.74 -37.22
C LYS A 31 -12.10 25.80 -36.28
N THR A 32 -11.41 26.33 -35.26
CA THR A 32 -10.67 25.59 -34.24
C THR A 32 -11.56 25.20 -33.07
N LYS A 33 -12.64 24.47 -33.40
CA LYS A 33 -13.28 23.52 -32.49
C LYS A 33 -14.22 24.07 -31.39
N VAL A 34 -15.14 24.97 -31.73
CA VAL A 34 -16.44 25.03 -30.99
C VAL A 34 -17.21 23.71 -31.14
N ALA A 35 -16.94 22.93 -32.20
CA ALA A 35 -17.41 21.56 -32.34
C ALA A 35 -16.82 20.58 -31.29
N LEU A 36 -15.61 20.78 -30.74
CA LEU A 36 -15.10 19.90 -29.66
C LEU A 36 -15.87 20.01 -28.35
N LEU A 37 -16.62 21.08 -28.14
CA LEU A 37 -17.53 21.18 -27.00
C LEU A 37 -18.80 20.32 -27.19
N LEU A 38 -19.03 19.79 -28.40
CA LEU A 38 -20.28 19.10 -28.78
C LEU A 38 -20.09 17.74 -29.48
N THR A 39 -18.86 17.34 -29.81
CA THR A 39 -18.56 16.00 -30.35
C THR A 39 -17.36 15.38 -29.65
N PRO A 40 -17.46 14.13 -29.16
CA PRO A 40 -16.34 13.41 -28.58
C PRO A 40 -15.39 12.98 -29.71
N ASP A 41 -14.37 13.77 -30.00
CA ASP A 41 -13.25 13.32 -30.83
C ASP A 41 -12.23 12.58 -29.96
N ASN A 42 -11.99 11.31 -30.27
CA ASN A 42 -11.07 10.40 -29.57
C ASN A 42 -9.57 10.69 -29.85
N GLU A 43 -9.21 11.89 -30.30
CA GLU A 43 -7.82 12.26 -30.57
C GLU A 43 -7.13 12.76 -29.30
N LEU A 44 -5.97 12.18 -28.98
CA LEU A 44 -5.14 12.64 -27.87
C LEU A 44 -4.76 14.10 -28.06
N GLU A 45 -4.72 14.87 -26.96
CA GLU A 45 -4.15 16.20 -27.00
C GLU A 45 -2.65 16.15 -27.37
N PRO A 46 -2.06 17.21 -27.94
CA PRO A 46 -0.67 17.20 -28.41
C PRO A 46 0.33 16.66 -27.37
N TYR A 47 0.23 17.12 -26.11
CA TYR A 47 1.11 16.67 -25.02
C TYR A 47 0.87 15.22 -24.59
N GLN A 48 -0.34 14.69 -24.77
CA GLN A 48 -0.63 13.27 -24.54
C GLN A 48 -0.11 12.41 -25.69
N ALA A 49 -0.16 12.92 -26.93
CA ALA A 49 0.41 12.24 -28.09
C ALA A 49 1.95 12.14 -28.00
N GLU A 50 2.61 13.06 -27.30
CA GLU A 50 4.07 13.00 -27.06
C GLU A 50 4.49 11.79 -26.21
N LEU A 51 3.57 11.21 -25.43
CA LEU A 51 3.79 10.03 -24.59
C LEU A 51 3.83 8.72 -25.41
N ALA A 52 3.40 8.76 -26.68
CA ALA A 52 3.45 7.58 -27.54
C ALA A 52 4.90 7.10 -27.74
N GLY A 53 5.09 5.79 -27.63
CA GLY A 53 6.38 5.11 -27.69
C GLY A 53 7.22 5.19 -26.41
N ALA A 54 6.74 5.86 -25.35
CA ALA A 54 7.50 6.02 -24.12
C ALA A 54 7.60 4.71 -23.29
N LEU A 55 8.61 4.67 -22.43
CA LEU A 55 8.74 3.71 -21.35
C LEU A 55 8.02 4.24 -20.11
N PHE A 56 7.02 3.51 -19.63
CA PHE A 56 6.27 3.85 -18.42
C PHE A 56 6.87 3.09 -17.25
N VAL A 57 7.32 3.80 -16.22
CA VAL A 57 8.05 3.23 -15.09
C VAL A 57 7.57 3.80 -13.76
N GLY A 58 7.25 2.91 -12.82
CA GLY A 58 6.93 3.24 -11.43
C GLY A 58 8.16 3.52 -10.57
N HIS A 59 7.99 3.64 -9.27
CA HIS A 59 9.10 3.90 -8.36
C HIS A 59 9.90 2.65 -7.99
N LEU A 60 11.12 2.86 -7.47
CA LEU A 60 12.06 1.83 -7.00
C LEU A 60 11.47 0.88 -5.96
N ALA A 61 10.61 1.37 -5.05
CA ALA A 61 9.90 0.55 -4.08
C ALA A 61 8.70 -0.15 -4.73
N THR A 62 8.90 -0.77 -5.90
CA THR A 62 7.86 -1.21 -6.83
C THR A 62 6.76 -2.01 -6.14
N ASP A 63 5.54 -1.48 -6.20
CA ASP A 63 4.35 -2.08 -5.64
C ASP A 63 3.26 -2.29 -6.71
N MET A 64 2.02 -2.51 -6.28
CA MET A 64 0.93 -2.81 -7.18
C MET A 64 0.49 -1.56 -7.96
N ASP A 65 0.47 -0.37 -7.36
CA ASP A 65 0.07 0.85 -8.06
C ASP A 65 1.11 1.24 -9.12
N SER A 66 2.40 1.16 -8.79
CA SER A 66 3.50 1.36 -9.74
C SER A 66 3.42 0.46 -10.97
N ILE A 67 3.11 -0.84 -10.81
CA ILE A 67 2.98 -1.76 -11.95
C ILE A 67 1.65 -1.59 -12.69
N GLY A 68 0.54 -1.45 -11.96
CA GLY A 68 -0.79 -1.28 -12.55
C GLY A 68 -0.85 -0.01 -13.40
N SER A 69 -0.33 1.11 -12.88
CA SER A 69 -0.28 2.39 -13.57
C SER A 69 0.64 2.34 -14.79
N ALA A 70 1.80 1.66 -14.71
CA ALA A 70 2.70 1.51 -15.86
C ALA A 70 2.05 0.70 -16.99
N VAL A 71 1.39 -0.42 -16.68
CA VAL A 71 0.67 -1.24 -17.66
C VAL A 71 -0.50 -0.46 -18.26
N GLY A 72 -1.31 0.19 -17.43
CA GLY A 72 -2.45 0.97 -17.89
C GLY A 72 -2.04 2.16 -18.75
N ALA A 73 -1.02 2.91 -18.35
CA ALA A 73 -0.53 4.05 -19.11
C ALA A 73 0.07 3.63 -20.46
N ALA A 74 0.82 2.52 -20.49
CA ALA A 74 1.37 1.96 -21.72
C ALA A 74 0.28 1.54 -22.71
N GLU A 75 -0.83 0.95 -22.25
CA GLU A 75 -1.98 0.63 -23.11
C GLU A 75 -2.72 1.90 -23.56
N LEU A 76 -2.93 2.86 -22.65
CA LEU A 76 -3.69 4.08 -22.91
C LEU A 76 -3.04 4.94 -23.99
N PHE A 77 -1.76 5.27 -23.79
CA PHE A 77 -0.99 6.20 -24.62
C PHE A 77 -0.18 5.52 -25.71
N GLY A 78 -0.03 4.18 -25.66
CA GLY A 78 0.72 3.39 -26.62
C GLY A 78 2.22 3.47 -26.40
N GLY A 79 2.76 2.61 -25.53
CA GLY A 79 4.20 2.47 -25.28
C GLY A 79 4.54 1.15 -24.58
N THR A 80 5.58 1.15 -23.74
CA THR A 80 6.03 -0.06 -23.04
C THR A 80 5.98 0.12 -21.53
N ALA A 81 5.27 -0.76 -20.84
CA ALA A 81 5.31 -0.84 -19.39
C ALA A 81 6.62 -1.50 -18.94
N THR A 82 7.22 -0.96 -17.87
CA THR A 82 8.48 -1.45 -17.30
C THR A 82 8.38 -1.47 -15.78
N ARG A 83 9.33 -2.15 -15.13
CA ARG A 83 9.46 -2.16 -13.67
C ARG A 83 10.80 -1.60 -13.22
N ALA A 84 10.78 -0.77 -12.18
CA ALA A 84 11.98 -0.18 -11.62
C ALA A 84 12.78 -1.14 -10.73
N SER A 85 12.15 -2.16 -10.14
CA SER A 85 12.82 -3.18 -9.34
C SER A 85 12.07 -4.52 -9.36
N GLU A 86 12.44 -5.45 -8.47
CA GLU A 86 11.71 -6.69 -8.27
C GLU A 86 10.35 -6.44 -7.65
N ILE A 87 9.35 -7.18 -8.11
CA ILE A 87 7.98 -7.01 -7.64
C ILE A 87 7.75 -7.72 -6.30
N ASN A 88 6.81 -7.19 -5.51
CA ASN A 88 6.36 -7.84 -4.29
C ASN A 88 5.38 -9.00 -4.60
N SER A 89 5.02 -9.77 -3.55
CA SER A 89 4.15 -10.94 -3.68
C SER A 89 2.69 -10.61 -4.03
N GLU A 90 2.20 -9.42 -3.68
CA GLU A 90 0.87 -8.93 -4.07
C GLU A 90 0.80 -8.66 -5.56
N THR A 91 1.77 -7.92 -6.09
CA THR A 91 1.88 -7.65 -7.53
C THR A 91 2.07 -8.93 -8.33
N ALA A 92 2.88 -9.88 -7.84
CA ALA A 92 3.07 -11.17 -8.49
C ALA A 92 1.75 -11.96 -8.58
N TYR A 93 0.97 -11.98 -7.49
CA TYR A 93 -0.35 -12.60 -7.46
C TYR A 93 -1.30 -11.96 -8.47
N ALA A 94 -1.34 -10.62 -8.57
CA ALA A 94 -2.22 -9.93 -9.51
C ALA A 94 -1.86 -10.27 -10.97
N LEU A 95 -0.57 -10.22 -11.33
CA LEU A 95 -0.08 -10.56 -12.66
C LEU A 95 -0.42 -12.01 -13.05
N GLU A 96 -0.19 -12.96 -12.14
CA GLU A 96 -0.52 -14.38 -12.37
C GLU A 96 -2.03 -14.59 -12.52
N THR A 97 -2.83 -14.00 -11.62
CA THR A 97 -4.30 -14.15 -11.61
C THR A 97 -4.94 -13.66 -12.90
N PHE A 98 -4.43 -12.57 -13.47
CA PHE A 98 -4.99 -11.96 -14.68
C PHE A 98 -4.19 -12.25 -15.95
N GLY A 99 -3.20 -13.16 -15.87
CA GLY A 99 -2.42 -13.63 -17.02
C GLY A 99 -1.62 -12.53 -17.71
N VAL A 100 -1.18 -11.50 -16.96
CA VAL A 100 -0.35 -10.42 -17.50
C VAL A 100 1.12 -10.76 -17.32
N ALA A 101 1.87 -10.66 -18.41
CA ALA A 101 3.32 -10.90 -18.36
C ALA A 101 4.00 -9.86 -17.45
N LEU A 102 4.97 -10.33 -16.66
CA LEU A 102 5.81 -9.46 -15.85
C LEU A 102 6.50 -8.40 -16.74
N PRO A 103 6.31 -7.09 -16.49
CA PRO A 103 7.01 -6.06 -17.24
C PRO A 103 8.54 -6.25 -17.19
N PRO A 104 9.26 -5.97 -18.29
CA PRO A 104 10.71 -6.02 -18.30
C PRO A 104 11.29 -5.00 -17.32
N ARG A 105 12.50 -5.28 -16.82
CA ARG A 105 13.25 -4.30 -16.04
C ARG A 105 13.51 -3.06 -16.87
N PHE A 106 13.43 -1.88 -16.24
CA PHE A 106 13.63 -0.62 -16.92
C PHE A 106 15.02 -0.54 -17.58
N GLU A 107 16.06 -1.06 -16.92
CA GLU A 107 17.43 -1.09 -17.43
C GLU A 107 17.56 -1.88 -18.74
N ASP A 108 16.81 -2.98 -18.88
CA ASP A 108 16.81 -3.78 -20.10
C ASP A 108 16.00 -3.08 -21.21
N ALA A 109 14.88 -2.45 -20.85
CA ALA A 109 14.01 -1.75 -21.78
C ALA A 109 14.66 -0.49 -22.36
N VAL A 110 15.39 0.29 -21.55
CA VAL A 110 16.09 1.49 -22.02
C VAL A 110 17.24 1.12 -22.98
N VAL A 111 17.95 0.02 -22.72
CA VAL A 111 18.97 -0.50 -23.64
C VAL A 111 18.36 -0.92 -24.97
N ALA A 112 17.19 -1.56 -24.95
CA ALA A 112 16.48 -1.96 -26.16
C ALA A 112 15.91 -0.77 -26.96
N ALA A 113 15.46 0.28 -26.28
CA ALA A 113 14.89 1.48 -26.89
C ALA A 113 15.95 2.45 -27.43
N GLY A 114 17.16 2.45 -26.87
CA GLY A 114 18.27 3.32 -27.27
C GLY A 114 18.26 4.70 -26.59
N ASN A 115 19.21 5.55 -26.96
CA ASN A 115 19.49 6.82 -26.25
C ASN A 115 18.36 7.86 -26.32
N ASP A 116 17.43 7.73 -27.27
CA ASP A 116 16.31 8.67 -27.45
C ASP A 116 15.01 8.15 -26.79
N ALA A 117 15.12 7.18 -25.88
CA ALA A 117 13.98 6.60 -25.18
C ALA A 117 13.27 7.65 -24.32
N LYS A 118 12.03 7.96 -24.67
CA LYS A 118 11.17 8.82 -23.85
C LYS A 118 10.72 8.07 -22.60
N VAL A 119 10.73 8.74 -21.45
CA VAL A 119 10.33 8.14 -20.17
C VAL A 119 9.12 8.87 -19.60
N VAL A 120 8.15 8.11 -19.09
CA VAL A 120 7.05 8.62 -18.29
C VAL A 120 7.12 8.01 -16.90
N LEU A 121 7.22 8.87 -15.90
CA LEU A 121 7.15 8.43 -14.51
C LEU A 121 5.68 8.28 -14.14
N VAL A 122 5.32 7.11 -13.64
CA VAL A 122 4.01 6.86 -13.04
C VAL A 122 4.18 6.64 -11.55
N ASP A 123 3.21 7.07 -10.75
CA ASP A 123 3.17 6.81 -9.29
C ASP A 123 4.34 7.43 -8.50
N HIS A 124 5.13 8.30 -9.12
CA HIS A 124 6.13 9.11 -8.42
C HIS A 124 6.61 10.27 -9.27
N CYS A 125 7.13 11.29 -8.59
CA CYS A 125 7.83 12.43 -9.19
C CYS A 125 9.15 12.78 -8.48
N GLN A 126 9.54 12.03 -7.44
CA GLN A 126 10.75 12.29 -6.67
C GLN A 126 11.95 11.56 -7.24
N THR A 127 13.04 12.30 -7.43
CA THR A 127 14.32 11.75 -7.95
C THR A 127 14.93 10.67 -7.06
N THR A 128 14.66 10.70 -5.75
CA THR A 128 15.10 9.70 -4.77
C THR A 128 14.43 8.34 -4.93
N GLN A 129 13.29 8.28 -5.62
CA GLN A 129 12.50 7.08 -5.85
C GLN A 129 12.64 6.55 -7.28
N MET A 130 13.37 7.27 -8.12
CA MET A 130 13.53 6.97 -9.54
C MET A 130 14.58 5.87 -9.75
N ASN A 131 14.37 5.00 -10.74
CA ASN A 131 15.40 4.03 -11.14
C ASN A 131 16.67 4.76 -11.62
N ALA A 132 17.84 4.28 -11.22
CA ALA A 132 19.13 4.93 -11.50
C ALA A 132 19.48 4.98 -13.00
N ALA A 133 18.88 4.14 -13.84
CA ALA A 133 19.06 4.18 -15.28
C ALA A 133 18.16 5.21 -15.99
N VAL A 134 17.21 5.85 -15.29
CA VAL A 134 16.42 6.93 -15.87
C VAL A 134 17.30 8.17 -15.97
N ASP A 135 17.49 8.68 -17.19
CA ASP A 135 18.07 10.01 -17.42
C ASP A 135 16.96 11.08 -17.25
N PRO A 136 17.06 11.99 -16.27
CA PRO A 136 16.12 13.10 -16.08
C PRO A 136 15.79 13.88 -17.35
N ALA A 137 16.75 14.02 -18.28
CA ALA A 137 16.56 14.78 -19.51
C ALA A 137 15.63 14.08 -20.53
N THR A 138 15.39 12.78 -20.36
CA THR A 138 14.53 11.96 -21.23
C THR A 138 13.09 11.85 -20.73
N VAL A 139 12.80 12.38 -19.55
CA VAL A 139 11.45 12.36 -18.97
C VAL A 139 10.56 13.33 -19.73
N VAL A 140 9.47 12.82 -20.30
CA VAL A 140 8.48 13.58 -21.07
C VAL A 140 7.11 13.64 -20.39
N GLY A 141 6.92 12.90 -19.29
CA GLY A 141 5.69 12.97 -18.54
C GLY A 141 5.75 12.41 -17.12
N ILE A 142 4.81 12.86 -16.29
CA ILE A 142 4.57 12.41 -14.92
C ILE A 142 3.05 12.19 -14.74
N ILE A 143 2.66 11.04 -14.21
CA ILE A 143 1.29 10.74 -13.77
C ILE A 143 1.36 10.24 -12.33
N ASP A 144 0.96 11.05 -11.37
CA ASP A 144 1.26 10.80 -9.95
C ASP A 144 0.12 11.27 -9.04
N HIS A 145 0.09 10.77 -7.81
CA HIS A 145 -0.83 11.20 -6.76
C HIS A 145 -0.12 11.68 -5.48
N HIS A 146 1.21 11.59 -5.46
CA HIS A 146 2.04 12.05 -4.35
C HIS A 146 2.21 13.58 -4.32
N ALA A 147 2.60 14.07 -3.15
CA ALA A 147 2.95 15.47 -2.97
C ALA A 147 4.28 15.82 -3.64
N LEU A 148 4.33 17.00 -4.26
CA LEU A 148 5.57 17.61 -4.71
C LEU A 148 6.43 17.99 -3.48
N GLN A 149 7.65 17.48 -3.43
CA GLN A 149 8.61 17.72 -2.35
C GLN A 149 9.89 18.38 -2.86
N ALA A 150 10.83 18.68 -1.96
CA ALA A 150 12.07 19.38 -2.30
C ALA A 150 12.94 18.65 -3.35
N SER A 151 12.83 17.31 -3.46
CA SER A 151 13.58 16.48 -4.41
C SER A 151 12.75 16.02 -5.62
N THR A 152 11.67 16.75 -5.93
CA THR A 152 10.89 16.55 -7.16
C THR A 152 11.79 16.75 -8.39
N LEU A 153 11.58 15.94 -9.42
CA LEU A 153 12.23 16.09 -10.71
C LEU A 153 12.07 17.52 -11.27
N THR A 154 13.17 18.07 -11.76
CA THR A 154 13.18 19.34 -12.50
C THR A 154 13.57 19.06 -13.95
N THR A 155 12.82 19.63 -14.90
CA THR A 155 13.05 19.47 -16.34
C THR A 155 13.36 20.81 -16.99
N ASP A 156 14.16 20.80 -18.05
CA ASP A 156 14.53 22.01 -18.81
C ASP A 156 13.41 22.49 -19.74
N LEU A 157 12.55 21.57 -20.17
CA LEU A 157 11.39 21.83 -21.02
C LEU A 157 10.10 21.45 -20.29
N PRO A 158 8.96 22.08 -20.64
CA PRO A 158 7.65 21.62 -20.19
C PRO A 158 7.41 20.16 -20.59
N ILE A 159 6.85 19.38 -19.66
CA ILE A 159 6.47 17.99 -19.85
C ILE A 159 4.99 17.79 -19.51
N TYR A 160 4.41 16.67 -19.90
CA TYR A 160 3.05 16.32 -19.48
C TYR A 160 3.02 16.00 -17.97
N ILE A 161 2.17 16.67 -17.19
CA ILE A 161 2.04 16.41 -15.75
C ILE A 161 0.56 16.26 -15.41
N ASP A 162 0.15 15.09 -14.96
CA ASP A 162 -1.17 14.85 -14.36
C ASP A 162 -0.99 14.39 -12.92
N ILE A 163 -1.14 15.33 -11.99
CA ILE A 163 -1.06 15.05 -10.55
C ILE A 163 -2.40 15.32 -9.90
N ARG A 164 -2.98 14.30 -9.27
CA ARG A 164 -4.28 14.43 -8.60
C ARG A 164 -4.19 13.92 -7.17
N PRO A 165 -4.76 14.64 -6.18
CA PRO A 165 -4.76 14.21 -4.78
C PRO A 165 -5.80 13.11 -4.56
N TRP A 166 -5.65 12.00 -5.28
CA TRP A 166 -6.51 10.82 -5.25
C TRP A 166 -5.79 9.66 -4.56
N GLY A 167 -6.53 8.60 -4.22
CA GLY A 167 -5.99 7.50 -3.45
C GLY A 167 -4.94 6.67 -4.19
N SER A 168 -4.93 6.69 -5.52
CA SER A 168 -4.04 5.87 -6.36
C SER A 168 -3.76 6.50 -7.73
N ALA A 169 -2.56 6.29 -8.28
CA ALA A 169 -2.21 6.63 -9.66
C ALA A 169 -3.00 5.79 -10.67
N CYS A 170 -3.30 4.52 -10.37
CA CYS A 170 -4.23 3.70 -11.16
C CYS A 170 -5.62 4.33 -11.29
N THR A 171 -6.12 5.06 -10.28
CA THR A 171 -7.38 5.83 -10.39
C THR A 171 -7.27 6.92 -11.45
N ILE A 172 -6.13 7.62 -11.52
CA ILE A 172 -5.88 8.65 -12.53
C ILE A 172 -5.89 8.04 -13.93
N ILE A 173 -5.17 6.92 -14.12
CA ILE A 173 -5.12 6.23 -15.42
C ILE A 173 -6.51 5.71 -15.84
N ALA A 174 -7.23 5.02 -14.94
CA ALA A 174 -8.57 4.50 -15.21
C ALA A 174 -9.54 5.63 -15.58
N HIS A 175 -9.48 6.75 -14.85
CA HIS A 175 -10.27 7.93 -15.18
C HIS A 175 -9.90 8.49 -16.57
N THR A 176 -8.62 8.50 -16.92
CA THR A 176 -8.15 9.04 -18.19
C THR A 176 -8.59 8.17 -19.38
N PHE A 177 -8.66 6.83 -19.24
CA PHE A 177 -9.33 5.97 -20.23
C PHE A 177 -10.77 6.43 -20.52
N VAL A 178 -11.53 6.71 -19.45
CA VAL A 178 -12.93 7.14 -19.56
C VAL A 178 -13.05 8.51 -20.20
N THR A 179 -12.26 9.50 -19.77
CA THR A 179 -12.34 10.86 -20.30
C THR A 179 -11.89 10.97 -21.75
N LEU A 180 -10.97 10.10 -22.18
CA LEU A 180 -10.51 10.03 -23.57
C LEU A 180 -11.34 9.06 -24.42
N ASN A 181 -12.36 8.43 -23.84
CA ASN A 181 -13.22 7.45 -24.50
C ASN A 181 -12.41 6.34 -25.20
N ARG A 182 -11.37 5.85 -24.51
CA ARG A 182 -10.46 4.81 -24.99
C ARG A 182 -10.92 3.45 -24.48
N PRO A 183 -10.91 2.40 -25.32
CA PRO A 183 -11.19 1.05 -24.85
C PRO A 183 -10.10 0.61 -23.89
N ILE A 184 -10.50 -0.10 -22.83
CA ILE A 184 -9.60 -0.72 -21.86
C ILE A 184 -9.73 -2.24 -21.96
N SER A 185 -8.60 -2.93 -22.07
CA SER A 185 -8.57 -4.39 -22.06
C SER A 185 -8.94 -4.93 -20.68
N ARG A 186 -9.54 -6.12 -20.62
CA ARG A 186 -9.90 -6.75 -19.34
C ARG A 186 -8.68 -6.96 -18.41
N PRO A 187 -7.51 -7.45 -18.88
CA PRO A 187 -6.34 -7.59 -18.01
C PRO A 187 -5.86 -6.26 -17.44
N THR A 188 -5.83 -5.19 -18.25
CA THR A 188 -5.44 -3.86 -17.78
C THR A 188 -6.45 -3.27 -16.80
N ALA A 189 -7.75 -3.41 -17.06
CA ALA A 189 -8.79 -3.01 -16.12
C ALA A 189 -8.64 -3.72 -14.77
N ALA A 190 -8.27 -5.00 -14.78
CA ALA A 190 -8.02 -5.78 -13.58
C ALA A 190 -6.79 -5.28 -12.80
N LEU A 191 -5.67 -5.01 -13.47
CA LEU A 191 -4.48 -4.49 -12.80
C LEU A 191 -4.68 -3.08 -12.24
N LEU A 192 -5.39 -2.20 -12.96
CA LEU A 192 -5.78 -0.89 -12.44
C LEU A 192 -6.66 -1.05 -11.19
N LEU A 193 -7.63 -1.96 -11.20
CA LEU A 193 -8.44 -2.24 -10.02
C LEU A 193 -7.59 -2.73 -8.84
N CYS A 194 -6.65 -3.65 -9.08
CA CYS A 194 -5.72 -4.14 -8.06
C CYS A 194 -4.85 -3.02 -7.46
N GLY A 195 -4.32 -2.11 -8.29
CA GLY A 195 -3.57 -0.94 -7.82
C GLY A 195 -4.40 -0.04 -6.92
N ILE A 196 -5.63 0.29 -7.33
CA ILE A 196 -6.54 1.10 -6.51
C ILE A 196 -6.85 0.41 -5.19
N LEU A 197 -7.15 -0.91 -5.20
CA LEU A 197 -7.45 -1.67 -3.98
C LEU A 197 -6.24 -1.75 -3.03
N SER A 198 -5.01 -1.86 -3.56
CA SER A 198 -3.78 -1.87 -2.77
C SER A 198 -3.61 -0.57 -1.99
N ASP A 199 -3.59 0.57 -2.69
CA ASP A 199 -3.18 1.85 -2.12
C ASP A 199 -4.26 2.49 -1.27
N THR A 200 -5.51 2.23 -1.64
CA THR A 200 -6.66 2.67 -0.86
C THR A 200 -7.00 1.70 0.28
N LEU A 201 -6.27 0.59 0.44
CA LEU A 201 -6.59 -0.46 1.41
C LEU A 201 -8.07 -0.90 1.32
N ASN A 202 -8.51 -1.21 0.11
CA ASN A 202 -9.91 -1.51 -0.22
C ASN A 202 -10.85 -0.35 0.18
N LEU A 203 -10.48 0.88 -0.22
CA LEU A 203 -11.19 2.13 0.03
C LEU A 203 -11.34 2.53 1.51
N ARG A 204 -10.44 2.05 2.37
CA ARG A 204 -10.44 2.33 3.83
C ARG A 204 -9.29 3.22 4.27
N SER A 205 -8.27 3.37 3.43
CA SER A 205 -7.18 4.30 3.66
C SER A 205 -7.72 5.73 3.79
N PRO A 206 -7.15 6.57 4.67
CA PRO A 206 -7.48 7.99 4.72
C PRO A 206 -7.18 8.75 3.42
N THR A 207 -6.39 8.18 2.51
CA THR A 207 -6.12 8.76 1.18
C THR A 207 -7.22 8.46 0.16
N SER A 208 -8.13 7.52 0.46
CA SER A 208 -9.21 7.13 -0.44
C SER A 208 -10.17 8.29 -0.70
N THR A 209 -10.54 8.49 -1.96
CA THR A 209 -11.44 9.55 -2.40
C THR A 209 -12.67 9.00 -3.11
N ARG A 210 -13.62 9.89 -3.39
CA ARG A 210 -14.79 9.57 -4.24
C ARG A 210 -14.36 9.10 -5.64
N HIS A 211 -13.25 9.59 -6.18
CA HIS A 211 -12.80 9.22 -7.53
C HIS A 211 -12.33 7.76 -7.56
N ASP A 212 -11.63 7.31 -6.51
CA ASP A 212 -11.24 5.91 -6.36
C ASP A 212 -12.47 5.00 -6.31
N ALA A 213 -13.48 5.36 -5.50
CA ALA A 213 -14.72 4.59 -5.40
C ALA A 213 -15.49 4.50 -6.73
N VAL A 214 -15.55 5.60 -7.51
CA VAL A 214 -16.21 5.60 -8.82
C VAL A 214 -15.43 4.74 -9.82
N MET A 215 -14.10 4.83 -9.85
CA MET A 215 -13.27 4.03 -10.76
C MET A 215 -13.32 2.54 -10.38
N VAL A 216 -13.29 2.19 -9.10
CA VAL A 216 -13.49 0.81 -8.62
C VAL A 216 -14.83 0.26 -9.13
N ALA A 217 -15.93 1.00 -8.97
CA ALA A 217 -17.24 0.56 -9.44
C ALA A 217 -17.29 0.35 -10.97
N LEU A 218 -16.67 1.26 -11.73
CA LEU A 218 -16.57 1.16 -13.18
C LEU A 218 -15.74 -0.06 -13.60
N LEU A 219 -14.57 -0.25 -13.02
CA LEU A 219 -13.68 -1.37 -13.35
C LEU A 219 -14.31 -2.72 -12.95
N CYS A 220 -15.01 -2.80 -11.81
CA CYS A 220 -15.79 -3.99 -11.44
C CYS A 220 -16.87 -4.30 -12.49
N THR A 221 -17.52 -3.28 -13.03
CA THR A 221 -18.52 -3.44 -14.10
C THR A 221 -17.88 -3.95 -15.40
N VAL A 222 -16.73 -3.39 -15.79
CA VAL A 222 -15.97 -3.83 -16.98
C VAL A 222 -15.51 -5.28 -16.84
N LEU A 223 -15.16 -5.69 -15.63
CA LEU A 223 -14.65 -7.03 -15.33
C LEU A 223 -15.75 -8.04 -15.00
N GLU A 224 -17.01 -7.59 -14.88
CA GLU A 224 -18.13 -8.42 -14.41
C GLU A 224 -17.78 -9.14 -13.09
N LEU A 225 -17.17 -8.41 -12.14
CA LEU A 225 -16.75 -8.96 -10.85
C LEU A 225 -17.92 -9.01 -9.86
N ASP A 226 -18.27 -10.21 -9.43
CA ASP A 226 -19.34 -10.45 -8.45
C ASP A 226 -18.94 -10.04 -7.01
N ASP A 227 -17.67 -10.26 -6.64
CA ASP A 227 -17.16 -9.94 -5.29
C ASP A 227 -15.78 -9.28 -5.32
N PRO A 228 -15.72 -7.93 -5.41
CA PRO A 228 -14.45 -7.19 -5.32
C PRO A 228 -13.77 -7.30 -3.95
N ASN A 229 -14.51 -7.60 -2.87
CA ASN A 229 -13.90 -7.80 -1.56
C ASN A 229 -13.13 -9.13 -1.49
N ALA A 230 -13.59 -10.17 -2.18
CA ALA A 230 -12.84 -11.41 -2.33
C ALA A 230 -11.49 -11.16 -3.04
N LEU A 231 -11.50 -10.36 -4.12
CA LEU A 231 -10.26 -9.97 -4.81
C LEU A 231 -9.32 -9.20 -3.87
N ALA A 232 -9.81 -8.18 -3.16
CA ALA A 232 -9.03 -7.40 -2.20
C ALA A 232 -8.42 -8.29 -1.11
N LYS A 233 -9.19 -9.22 -0.53
CA LYS A 233 -8.70 -10.17 0.47
C LYS A 233 -7.57 -11.04 -0.08
N SER A 234 -7.71 -11.54 -1.30
CA SER A 234 -6.65 -12.35 -1.91
C SER A 234 -5.38 -11.56 -2.20
N LEU A 235 -5.50 -10.30 -2.66
CA LEU A 235 -4.36 -9.38 -2.82
C LEU A 235 -3.64 -9.15 -1.50
N PHE A 236 -4.38 -8.81 -0.44
CA PHE A 236 -3.83 -8.56 0.89
C PHE A 236 -3.19 -9.79 1.52
N LYS A 237 -3.80 -10.96 1.34
CA LYS A 237 -3.21 -12.24 1.73
C LYS A 237 -1.90 -12.49 0.99
N ALA A 238 -1.85 -12.20 -0.30
CA ALA A 238 -0.62 -12.30 -1.09
C ALA A 238 0.44 -11.29 -0.61
N LYS A 239 0.05 -10.05 -0.28
CA LYS A 239 0.94 -9.02 0.29
C LYS A 239 1.57 -9.47 1.61
N SER A 240 0.76 -10.07 2.47
CA SER A 240 1.17 -10.60 3.79
C SER A 240 1.96 -11.91 3.72
N ARG A 241 2.18 -12.48 2.52
CA ARG A 241 2.95 -13.73 2.35
C ARG A 241 4.37 -13.61 2.89
N THR A 242 5.02 -12.45 2.75
CA THR A 242 6.37 -12.23 3.31
C THR A 242 6.37 -12.40 4.83
N LEU A 243 5.34 -11.92 5.54
CA LEU A 243 5.20 -12.16 6.99
C LEU A 243 5.01 -13.64 7.31
N SER A 244 4.29 -14.37 6.43
CA SER A 244 4.12 -15.82 6.57
C SER A 244 5.43 -16.60 6.38
N LEU A 245 6.42 -16.04 5.67
CA LEU A 245 7.76 -16.62 5.50
C LEU A 245 8.69 -16.31 6.67
N LEU A 246 8.39 -15.30 7.49
CA LEU A 246 9.17 -14.99 8.67
C LEU A 246 8.88 -16.00 9.78
N SER A 247 9.90 -16.39 10.52
CA SER A 247 9.73 -17.24 11.70
C SER A 247 9.04 -16.47 12.84
N ALA A 248 8.49 -17.17 13.83
CA ALA A 248 7.97 -16.54 15.05
C ALA A 248 9.03 -15.63 15.72
N HIS A 249 10.30 -16.07 15.73
CA HIS A 249 11.42 -15.29 16.24
C HIS A 249 11.57 -13.93 15.55
N GLN A 250 11.52 -13.93 14.21
CA GLN A 250 11.64 -12.71 13.41
C GLN A 250 10.40 -11.81 13.55
N LEU A 251 9.20 -12.40 13.61
CA LEU A 251 7.96 -11.64 13.79
C LEU A 251 7.89 -10.95 15.15
N VAL A 252 8.18 -11.66 16.23
CA VAL A 252 8.11 -11.13 17.59
C VAL A 252 9.16 -10.04 17.82
N ARG A 253 10.38 -10.19 17.26
CA ARG A 253 11.49 -9.25 17.48
C ARG A 253 11.64 -8.17 16.41
N GLY A 254 10.98 -8.31 15.27
CA GLY A 254 11.19 -7.44 14.09
C GLY A 254 10.97 -5.95 14.36
N ASP A 255 9.85 -5.60 15.02
CA ASP A 255 9.62 -4.26 15.57
C ASP A 255 9.36 -4.32 17.08
N GLN A 256 10.18 -5.07 17.81
CA GLN A 256 10.18 -5.03 19.27
C GLN A 256 10.95 -3.82 19.78
N LYS A 257 10.42 -3.21 20.84
CA LYS A 257 11.13 -2.19 21.63
C LYS A 257 10.95 -2.46 23.11
N THR A 258 12.00 -2.19 23.88
CA THR A 258 12.01 -2.30 25.33
C THR A 258 11.76 -0.93 25.97
N PHE A 259 10.94 -0.91 27.02
CA PHE A 259 10.56 0.27 27.77
C PHE A 259 10.66 0.01 29.27
N ASP A 260 11.24 0.93 30.02
CA ASP A 260 11.20 0.91 31.48
C ASP A 260 10.03 1.78 31.95
N LEU A 261 9.00 1.15 32.50
CA LEU A 261 7.77 1.80 32.93
C LEU A 261 7.74 1.93 34.46
N GLY A 262 7.83 3.15 34.95
CA GLY A 262 7.79 3.45 36.38
C GLY A 262 6.41 3.17 37.00
N CYS A 263 6.42 2.62 38.21
CA CYS A 263 5.25 2.32 39.02
C CYS A 263 5.06 3.36 40.14
N ALA A 264 3.84 3.45 40.70
CA ALA A 264 3.51 4.42 41.75
C ALA A 264 4.33 4.25 43.04
N ASP A 265 4.82 3.04 43.32
CA ASP A 265 5.62 2.69 44.50
C ASP A 265 7.13 3.01 44.32
N GLY A 266 7.52 3.58 43.18
CA GLY A 266 8.90 3.91 42.84
C GLY A 266 9.69 2.75 42.23
N THR A 267 9.08 1.59 42.03
CA THR A 267 9.67 0.49 41.23
C THR A 267 9.48 0.75 39.73
N SER A 268 10.10 -0.07 38.88
CA SER A 268 9.95 -0.02 37.42
C SER A 268 9.78 -1.42 36.88
N LEU A 269 8.96 -1.57 35.84
CA LEU A 269 8.83 -2.80 35.06
C LEU A 269 9.49 -2.61 33.70
N THR A 270 10.37 -3.53 33.32
CA THR A 270 10.95 -3.56 31.98
C THR A 270 10.04 -4.36 31.04
N VAL A 271 9.48 -3.68 30.04
CA VAL A 271 8.45 -4.21 29.14
C VAL A 271 8.96 -4.27 27.70
N GLY A 272 8.94 -5.45 27.09
CA GLY A 272 9.10 -5.60 25.64
C GLY A 272 7.76 -5.46 24.91
N PHE A 273 7.69 -4.63 23.88
CA PHE A 273 6.47 -4.44 23.08
C PHE A 273 6.76 -4.55 21.58
N GLY A 274 6.37 -5.68 20.99
CA GLY A 274 6.43 -5.95 19.55
C GLY A 274 5.16 -5.52 18.82
N VAL A 275 5.31 -5.21 17.54
CA VAL A 275 4.20 -4.90 16.62
C VAL A 275 4.39 -5.68 15.32
N VAL A 276 3.34 -6.37 14.88
CA VAL A 276 3.24 -6.97 13.54
C VAL A 276 2.09 -6.26 12.82
N GLU A 277 2.44 -5.44 11.85
CA GLU A 277 1.48 -4.82 10.94
C GLU A 277 1.19 -5.78 9.79
N THR A 278 -0.07 -6.11 9.57
CA THR A 278 -0.51 -7.10 8.58
C THR A 278 -1.82 -6.69 7.94
N THR A 279 -2.05 -7.12 6.71
CA THR A 279 -3.37 -7.04 6.06
C THR A 279 -4.11 -8.39 6.11
N ASP A 280 -3.48 -9.43 6.65
CA ASP A 280 -4.05 -10.75 6.93
C ASP A 280 -3.82 -11.10 8.41
N VAL A 281 -4.70 -10.60 9.28
CA VAL A 281 -4.63 -10.87 10.72
C VAL A 281 -4.95 -12.34 11.05
N GLU A 282 -5.80 -12.99 10.25
CA GLU A 282 -6.18 -14.38 10.46
C GLU A 282 -5.00 -15.33 10.26
N ALA A 283 -4.15 -15.08 9.26
CA ALA A 283 -2.91 -15.82 9.08
C ALA A 283 -1.97 -15.70 10.29
N MET A 284 -1.95 -14.53 10.96
CA MET A 284 -1.16 -14.34 12.18
C MET A 284 -1.82 -14.98 13.40
N ARG A 285 -3.15 -14.93 13.51
CA ARG A 285 -3.93 -15.64 14.54
C ARG A 285 -3.73 -17.15 14.47
N ALA A 286 -3.66 -17.73 13.28
CA ALA A 286 -3.36 -19.15 13.09
C ALA A 286 -1.96 -19.53 13.64
N ARG A 287 -1.05 -18.56 13.77
CA ARG A 287 0.30 -18.72 14.33
C ARG A 287 0.41 -18.25 15.78
N ARG A 288 -0.72 -17.94 16.45
CA ARG A 288 -0.75 -17.38 17.81
C ARG A 288 0.13 -18.16 18.78
N ASP A 289 0.02 -19.48 18.81
CA ASP A 289 0.69 -20.28 19.85
C ASP A 289 2.21 -20.23 19.73
N GLU A 290 2.76 -20.26 18.52
CA GLU A 290 4.22 -20.09 18.31
C GLU A 290 4.68 -18.66 18.59
N LEU A 291 3.85 -17.65 18.32
CA LEU A 291 4.15 -16.26 18.63
C LEU A 291 4.17 -16.03 20.15
N LEU A 292 3.17 -16.55 20.87
CA LEU A 292 3.12 -16.50 22.33
C LEU A 292 4.29 -17.24 22.98
N PHE A 293 4.66 -18.41 22.45
CA PHE A 293 5.84 -19.16 22.89
C PHE A 293 7.12 -18.33 22.71
N GLU A 294 7.27 -17.67 21.56
CA GLU A 294 8.42 -16.82 21.30
C GLU A 294 8.44 -15.54 22.15
N CYS A 295 7.27 -14.96 22.50
CA CYS A 295 7.16 -13.87 23.46
C CYS A 295 7.64 -14.29 24.86
N ARG A 296 7.31 -15.50 25.32
CA ARG A 296 7.84 -16.02 26.59
C ARG A 296 9.35 -16.26 26.52
N ALA A 297 9.84 -16.77 25.38
CA ALA A 297 11.27 -16.94 25.16
C ALA A 297 12.02 -15.60 25.18
N LEU A 298 11.50 -14.57 24.50
CA LEU A 298 12.00 -13.19 24.53
C LEU A 298 12.11 -12.69 25.96
N LYS A 299 11.05 -12.87 26.75
CA LYS A 299 11.00 -12.44 28.15
C LYS A 299 12.14 -13.05 28.98
N LYS A 300 12.38 -14.36 28.84
CA LYS A 300 13.47 -15.06 29.54
C LYS A 300 14.86 -14.66 29.05
N GLU A 301 15.04 -14.53 27.73
CA GLU A 301 16.34 -14.23 27.12
C GLU A 301 16.80 -12.79 27.38
N GLU A 302 15.88 -11.83 27.36
CA GLU A 302 16.17 -10.41 27.59
C GLU A 302 15.94 -9.96 29.03
N SER A 303 15.59 -10.89 29.93
CA SER A 303 15.32 -10.61 31.35
C SER A 303 14.25 -9.51 31.55
N LEU A 304 13.20 -9.54 30.73
CA LEU A 304 12.09 -8.59 30.78
C LEU A 304 11.08 -9.00 31.86
N ASP A 305 10.44 -8.04 32.49
CA ASP A 305 9.32 -8.31 33.41
C ASP A 305 8.05 -8.73 32.65
N MET A 306 7.84 -8.15 31.47
CA MET A 306 6.65 -8.38 30.64
C MET A 306 6.97 -8.33 29.15
N ALA A 307 6.21 -9.07 28.34
CA ALA A 307 6.31 -9.01 26.88
C ALA A 307 4.92 -9.02 26.21
N PHE A 308 4.69 -8.06 25.32
CA PHE A 308 3.45 -7.91 24.55
C PHE A 308 3.74 -7.96 23.05
N LEU A 309 2.79 -8.50 22.27
CA LEU A 309 2.82 -8.45 20.81
C LEU A 309 1.47 -7.94 20.29
N ALA A 310 1.46 -6.80 19.62
CA ALA A 310 0.26 -6.31 18.93
C ALA A 310 0.24 -6.79 17.48
N LEU A 311 -0.85 -7.45 17.08
CA LEU A 311 -1.20 -7.68 15.68
C LEU A 311 -2.06 -6.50 15.22
N VAL A 312 -1.52 -5.67 14.32
CA VAL A 312 -2.20 -4.48 13.80
C VAL A 312 -2.71 -4.80 12.40
N ASP A 313 -4.03 -4.92 12.27
CA ASP A 313 -4.71 -5.03 10.99
C ASP A 313 -4.78 -3.63 10.37
N ILE A 314 -3.83 -3.35 9.47
CA ILE A 314 -3.74 -2.05 8.82
C ILE A 314 -4.87 -1.81 7.81
N ALA A 315 -5.55 -2.87 7.35
CA ALA A 315 -6.68 -2.76 6.43
C ALA A 315 -7.99 -2.42 7.16
N ASN A 316 -8.20 -2.96 8.36
CA ASN A 316 -9.37 -2.66 9.19
C ASN A 316 -9.13 -1.54 10.20
N LEU A 317 -7.88 -1.06 10.34
CA LEU A 317 -7.42 -0.14 11.39
C LEU A 317 -7.81 -0.64 12.78
N ARG A 318 -7.66 -1.95 13.00
CA ARG A 318 -7.93 -2.59 14.30
C ARG A 318 -6.71 -3.33 14.78
N SER A 319 -6.59 -3.49 16.09
CA SER A 319 -5.49 -4.27 16.65
C SER A 319 -5.94 -5.27 17.68
N GLU A 320 -5.20 -6.35 17.79
CA GLU A 320 -5.33 -7.37 18.82
C GLU A 320 -4.00 -7.53 19.55
N LEU A 321 -4.06 -7.63 20.87
CA LEU A 321 -2.90 -7.85 21.72
C LEU A 321 -2.79 -9.33 22.07
N LEU A 322 -1.67 -9.97 21.73
CA LEU A 322 -1.33 -11.30 22.20
C LEU A 322 -0.68 -11.22 23.59
N LEU A 323 -1.17 -12.04 24.51
CA LEU A 323 -0.81 -12.02 25.92
C LEU A 323 -0.11 -13.33 26.30
N CYS A 324 1.19 -13.26 26.58
CA CYS A 324 2.02 -14.44 26.79
C CYS A 324 1.95 -15.04 28.20
N GLY A 325 1.31 -14.33 29.14
CA GLY A 325 1.16 -14.75 30.53
C GLY A 325 0.02 -14.02 31.26
N PRO A 326 -0.32 -14.49 32.48
CA PRO A 326 -1.45 -13.95 33.24
C PRO A 326 -1.18 -12.55 33.80
N ARG A 327 0.08 -12.19 34.08
CA ARG A 327 0.46 -10.83 34.51
C ARG A 327 0.23 -9.84 33.36
N GLU A 328 0.63 -10.19 32.15
CA GLU A 328 0.37 -9.40 30.93
C GLU A 328 -1.13 -9.19 30.73
N ALA A 329 -1.93 -10.26 30.87
CA ALA A 329 -3.39 -10.17 30.74
C ALA A 329 -4.01 -9.22 31.76
N ALA A 330 -3.61 -9.31 33.04
CA ALA A 330 -4.12 -8.46 34.10
C ALA A 330 -3.82 -6.97 33.85
N LEU A 331 -2.57 -6.64 33.48
CA LEU A 331 -2.18 -5.26 33.18
C LEU A 331 -2.89 -4.74 31.92
N ALA A 332 -2.99 -5.55 30.87
CA ALA A 332 -3.65 -5.16 29.63
C ALA A 332 -5.15 -4.87 29.83
N VAL A 333 -5.87 -5.71 30.58
CA VAL A 333 -7.29 -5.49 30.90
C VAL A 333 -7.48 -4.23 31.74
N ALA A 334 -6.62 -4.00 32.75
CA ALA A 334 -6.68 -2.79 33.55
C ALA A 334 -6.41 -1.51 32.73
N THR A 335 -5.56 -1.62 31.70
CA THR A 335 -5.13 -0.50 30.87
C THR A 335 -6.12 -0.16 29.75
N TYR A 336 -6.57 -1.17 29.01
CA TYR A 336 -7.33 -0.98 27.76
C TYR A 336 -8.82 -1.33 27.91
N GLY A 337 -9.21 -1.94 29.03
CA GLY A 337 -10.54 -2.51 29.24
C GLY A 337 -10.73 -3.85 28.51
N GLY A 338 -11.98 -4.33 28.48
CA GLY A 338 -12.34 -5.58 27.81
C GLY A 338 -12.18 -6.83 28.69
N SER A 339 -12.24 -8.00 28.05
CA SER A 339 -12.11 -9.31 28.70
C SER A 339 -11.19 -10.20 27.88
N VAL A 340 -10.32 -10.93 28.56
CA VAL A 340 -9.47 -11.98 27.97
C VAL A 340 -10.15 -13.31 28.22
N GLU A 341 -10.55 -14.01 27.16
CA GLU A 341 -11.00 -15.39 27.32
C GLU A 341 -9.78 -16.27 27.59
N ALA A 342 -9.85 -17.13 28.61
CA ALA A 342 -8.71 -17.96 29.02
C ALA A 342 -8.15 -18.86 27.89
N ALA A 343 -8.97 -19.18 26.89
CA ALA A 343 -8.59 -19.96 25.71
C ALA A 343 -7.99 -19.13 24.56
N SER A 344 -8.25 -17.81 24.52
CA SER A 344 -7.80 -16.96 23.42
C SER A 344 -6.40 -16.42 23.66
N SER A 345 -6.04 -16.10 24.91
CA SER A 345 -4.79 -15.37 25.24
C SER A 345 -4.62 -14.09 24.42
N THR A 346 -5.75 -13.46 24.07
CA THR A 346 -5.79 -12.24 23.27
C THR A 346 -6.73 -11.19 23.87
N LEU A 347 -6.47 -9.92 23.55
CA LEU A 347 -7.31 -8.79 23.90
C LEU A 347 -7.54 -7.89 22.67
N ASP A 348 -8.80 -7.61 22.35
CA ASP A 348 -9.16 -6.65 21.29
C ASP A 348 -8.85 -5.22 21.74
N LEU A 349 -7.99 -4.52 20.99
CA LEU A 349 -7.60 -3.14 21.26
C LEU A 349 -8.46 -2.13 20.48
N GLY A 350 -9.45 -2.57 19.70
CA GLY A 350 -10.31 -1.71 18.92
C GLY A 350 -9.52 -0.98 17.84
N ASP A 351 -9.74 0.33 17.71
CA ASP A 351 -9.17 1.23 16.70
C ASP A 351 -7.74 1.74 17.01
N ARG A 352 -7.12 1.21 18.07
CA ARG A 352 -5.76 1.60 18.49
C ARG A 352 -4.75 0.93 17.58
N VAL A 353 -3.95 1.70 16.85
CA VAL A 353 -2.96 1.15 15.87
C VAL A 353 -1.52 1.59 16.12
N SER A 354 -1.29 2.60 16.98
CA SER A 354 0.05 3.17 17.18
C SER A 354 0.65 2.80 18.54
N ARG A 355 1.80 2.14 18.55
CA ARG A 355 2.57 1.88 19.78
C ARG A 355 2.90 3.15 20.57
N LYS A 356 3.33 4.21 19.89
CA LYS A 356 3.76 5.46 20.51
C LYS A 356 2.61 6.30 21.06
N LYS A 357 1.43 6.23 20.44
CA LYS A 357 0.27 7.04 20.85
C LYS A 357 -0.75 6.25 21.66
N ASN A 358 -1.04 5.00 21.27
CA ASN A 358 -2.19 4.25 21.75
C ASN A 358 -1.83 3.09 22.69
N PHE A 359 -0.62 2.52 22.63
CA PHE A 359 -0.28 1.35 23.44
C PHE A 359 0.56 1.71 24.69
N ILE A 360 1.76 2.27 24.50
CA ILE A 360 2.70 2.49 25.61
C ILE A 360 2.25 3.58 26.60
N PRO A 361 1.76 4.76 26.17
CA PRO A 361 1.38 5.80 27.13
C PRO A 361 0.28 5.35 28.12
N PRO A 362 -0.80 4.66 27.69
CA PRO A 362 -1.78 4.12 28.63
C PRO A 362 -1.23 3.09 29.63
N LEU A 363 -0.29 2.22 29.22
CA LEU A 363 0.35 1.27 30.14
C LEU A 363 1.12 2.01 31.23
N SER A 364 1.93 2.99 30.83
CA SER A 364 2.69 3.84 31.74
C SER A 364 1.76 4.57 32.72
N GLN A 365 0.68 5.16 32.21
CA GLN A 365 -0.31 5.84 33.05
C GLN A 365 -0.98 4.91 34.06
N THR A 366 -1.32 3.69 33.65
CA THR A 366 -1.98 2.69 34.52
C THR A 366 -1.06 2.29 35.68
N LEU A 367 0.22 2.03 35.41
CA LEU A 367 1.22 1.72 36.43
C LEU A 367 1.48 2.89 37.39
N GLN A 368 1.57 4.11 36.85
CA GLN A 368 1.76 5.34 37.65
C GLN A 368 0.53 5.69 38.49
N SER A 369 -0.67 5.26 38.08
CA SER A 369 -1.92 5.48 38.83
C SER A 369 -2.12 4.50 39.99
N GLY A 370 -1.13 3.64 40.28
CA GLY A 370 -1.16 2.73 41.41
C GLY A 370 -1.78 1.37 41.11
N PHE A 371 -1.74 0.92 39.84
CA PHE A 371 -2.10 -0.46 39.53
C PHE A 371 -1.21 -1.43 40.33
N ALA A 372 -1.86 -2.37 41.01
CA ALA A 372 -1.21 -3.45 41.72
C ALA A 372 -1.72 -4.77 41.17
N PHE A 373 -0.80 -5.72 40.97
CA PHE A 373 -1.19 -7.07 40.58
C PHE A 373 -2.04 -7.72 41.69
N PRO A 374 -3.06 -8.51 41.33
CA PRO A 374 -3.74 -9.40 42.26
C PRO A 374 -2.73 -10.24 43.07
N PRO A 375 -2.99 -10.56 44.36
CA PRO A 375 -2.00 -11.22 45.22
C PRO A 375 -1.42 -12.53 44.64
N ASP A 376 -2.25 -13.31 43.95
CA ASP A 376 -1.86 -14.52 43.25
C ASP A 376 -0.86 -14.23 42.10
N LEU A 377 -1.09 -13.16 41.34
CA LEU A 377 -0.24 -12.73 40.23
C LEU A 377 1.01 -11.96 40.67
N ALA A 378 0.98 -11.31 41.83
CA ALA A 378 2.14 -10.64 42.41
C ALA A 378 3.25 -11.65 42.79
N SER A 379 2.85 -12.86 43.22
CA SER A 379 3.76 -13.97 43.51
C SER A 379 3.95 -14.95 42.34
N TYR A 380 3.33 -14.68 41.19
CA TYR A 380 3.37 -15.60 40.05
C TYR A 380 4.77 -15.64 39.44
N ALA A 381 5.36 -16.83 39.46
CA ALA A 381 6.59 -17.13 38.75
C ALA A 381 6.24 -17.83 37.44
N GLU A 382 6.89 -17.41 36.35
CA GLU A 382 6.72 -18.09 35.07
C GLU A 382 7.18 -19.56 35.18
N PRO A 383 6.46 -20.50 34.53
CA PRO A 383 6.92 -21.88 34.43
C PRO A 383 8.33 -21.96 33.84
N ASP A 384 9.17 -22.86 34.38
CA ASP A 384 10.48 -23.12 33.78
C ASP A 384 10.31 -23.90 32.48
N GLU A 385 10.15 -23.16 31.39
CA GLU A 385 9.99 -23.69 30.03
C GLU A 385 11.33 -23.72 29.29
N GLU A 386 11.57 -24.81 28.55
CA GLU A 386 12.76 -25.00 27.71
C GLU A 386 12.49 -24.45 26.29
N PHE A 387 13.08 -23.29 25.97
CA PHE A 387 12.84 -22.63 24.68
C PHE A 387 13.76 -23.09 23.54
N GLY A 388 14.62 -24.09 23.76
CA GLY A 388 15.58 -24.54 22.74
C GLY A 388 16.60 -23.46 22.33
N LYS A 389 17.11 -23.54 21.10
CA LYS A 389 18.16 -22.64 20.57
C LYS A 389 17.68 -21.87 19.36
N VAL A 390 18.12 -20.63 19.24
CA VAL A 390 17.96 -19.83 18.02
C VAL A 390 19.05 -20.20 17.02
N VAL A 391 18.66 -20.48 15.78
CA VAL A 391 19.57 -20.80 14.69
C VAL A 391 19.23 -19.97 13.45
N THR A 392 20.25 -19.54 12.73
CA THR A 392 20.08 -18.91 11.42
C THR A 392 20.34 -19.93 10.32
N ILE A 393 19.38 -20.08 9.42
CA ILE A 393 19.46 -20.98 8.27
C ILE A 393 19.48 -20.14 7.03
N CYS A 394 20.59 -20.19 6.30
CA CYS A 394 20.72 -19.50 5.03
C CYS A 394 20.46 -20.45 3.86
N THR A 395 19.63 -20.00 2.95
CA THR A 395 19.29 -20.63 1.66
C THR A 395 19.67 -19.66 0.52
N PRO A 396 19.73 -20.12 -0.75
CA PRO A 396 19.97 -19.22 -1.87
C PRO A 396 18.96 -18.07 -1.99
N THR A 397 17.76 -18.23 -1.42
CA THR A 397 16.69 -17.23 -1.43
C THR A 397 16.65 -16.36 -0.16
N GLY A 398 17.62 -16.51 0.76
CA GLY A 398 17.74 -15.69 1.96
C GLY A 398 18.05 -16.45 3.24
N CYS A 399 18.26 -15.71 4.34
CA CYS A 399 18.50 -16.27 5.67
C CYS A 399 17.27 -16.09 6.57
N MET A 400 16.90 -17.17 7.27
CA MET A 400 15.83 -17.19 8.26
C MET A 400 16.41 -17.53 9.63
N THR A 401 16.22 -16.63 10.60
CA THR A 401 16.55 -16.90 12.00
C THR A 401 15.32 -17.47 12.67
N GLN A 402 15.42 -18.65 13.27
CA GLN A 402 14.28 -19.32 13.93
C GLN A 402 14.71 -20.08 15.17
N ARG A 403 13.76 -20.28 16.09
CA ARG A 403 13.92 -21.14 17.25
C ARG A 403 13.78 -22.60 16.87
N ARG A 404 14.62 -23.46 17.44
CA ARG A 404 14.54 -24.93 17.30
C ARG A 404 14.68 -25.61 18.65
N GLY A 405 13.85 -26.62 18.86
CA GLY A 405 13.85 -27.45 20.05
C GLY A 405 12.59 -28.33 20.09
N PRO A 406 12.57 -29.40 20.91
CA PRO A 406 11.43 -30.29 21.01
C PRO A 406 10.15 -29.57 21.48
N ALA A 407 10.28 -28.60 22.39
CA ALA A 407 9.15 -27.78 22.86
C ALA A 407 8.57 -26.89 21.74
N PHE A 408 9.42 -26.15 21.02
CA PHE A 408 8.97 -25.32 19.89
C PHE A 408 8.35 -26.18 18.76
N ALA A 409 8.92 -27.34 18.47
CA ALA A 409 8.38 -28.27 17.46
C ALA A 409 6.99 -28.81 17.85
N ALA A 410 6.76 -29.07 19.14
CA ALA A 410 5.44 -29.49 19.62
C ALA A 410 4.38 -28.39 19.45
N VAL A 411 4.73 -27.13 19.74
CA VAL A 411 3.82 -25.98 19.53
C VAL A 411 3.58 -25.71 18.05
N ALA A 412 4.63 -25.71 17.23
CA ALA A 412 4.52 -25.47 15.78
C ALA A 412 3.73 -26.57 15.06
N SER A 413 3.86 -27.84 15.46
CA SER A 413 3.12 -28.96 14.86
C SER A 413 1.64 -29.00 15.25
N ALA A 414 1.28 -28.57 16.46
CA ALA A 414 -0.12 -28.44 16.88
C ALA A 414 -0.88 -27.39 16.04
N ALA A 415 -0.22 -26.32 15.63
CA ALA A 415 -0.79 -25.28 14.75
C ALA A 415 -1.07 -25.81 13.32
N VAL A 416 -0.23 -26.73 12.79
CA VAL A 416 -0.43 -27.36 11.48
C VAL A 416 -1.57 -28.40 11.50
N ALA A 417 -1.74 -29.12 12.61
CA ALA A 417 -2.84 -30.07 12.76
C ALA A 417 -4.20 -29.39 12.83
N ALA A 418 -4.30 -28.22 13.48
CA ALA A 418 -5.54 -27.46 13.59
C ALA A 418 -6.02 -26.87 12.25
N THR A 419 -5.09 -26.50 11.36
CA THR A 419 -5.39 -25.99 10.01
C THR A 419 -5.81 -27.11 9.05
N ALA A 420 -5.20 -28.31 9.14
CA ALA A 420 -5.59 -29.46 8.31
C ALA A 420 -6.98 -30.03 8.65
N PHE A 421 -7.45 -29.92 9.90
CA PHE A 421 -8.80 -30.36 10.28
C PHE A 421 -9.91 -29.40 9.82
N ALA A 422 -9.62 -28.10 9.67
CA ALA A 422 -10.59 -27.13 9.16
C ALA A 422 -10.88 -27.33 7.65
N GLU A 423 -9.90 -27.77 6.86
CA GLU A 423 -10.08 -28.07 5.43
C GLU A 423 -10.82 -29.40 5.18
N CYS A 424 -10.78 -30.36 6.11
CA CYS A 424 -11.55 -31.62 5.99
C CYS A 424 -13.02 -31.52 6.43
N GLY A 425 -13.44 -30.43 7.09
CA GLY A 425 -14.80 -30.28 7.62
C GLY A 425 -15.88 -29.88 6.61
N HIS A 426 -15.53 -29.59 5.35
CA HIS A 426 -16.46 -29.16 4.30
C HIS A 426 -16.64 -30.18 3.16
N ALA A 427 -16.19 -31.41 3.33
CA ALA A 427 -16.43 -32.47 2.36
C ALA A 427 -17.68 -33.30 2.72
N HIS A 428 -18.75 -33.08 1.96
CA HIS A 428 -19.91 -33.96 1.72
C HIS A 428 -20.90 -34.25 2.86
N ALA A 429 -21.97 -33.44 2.91
CA ALA A 429 -23.32 -33.96 3.14
C ALA A 429 -24.09 -33.89 1.80
N GLY A 430 -24.11 -35.00 1.06
CA GLY A 430 -24.94 -35.17 -0.14
C GLY A 430 -26.38 -35.55 0.22
N PRO A 431 -27.37 -35.29 -0.65
CA PRO A 431 -28.77 -35.52 -0.35
C PRO A 431 -29.13 -37.01 -0.51
N HIS A 432 -29.87 -37.54 0.47
CA HIS A 432 -30.73 -38.71 0.33
C HIS A 432 -32.18 -38.31 0.50
#